data_AF-A0A534SSS9-F1
#
_entry.id   AF-A0A534SSS9-F1
#
_cell.length_a   1.000
_cell.length_b   1.000
_cell.length_c   1.000
_cell.angle_alpha   90.00
_cell.angle_beta   90.00
_cell.angle_gamma   90.00
#
_symmetry.space_group_name_H-M   'P 1'
#
loop_
_entity.id
_entity.type
_entity.pdbx_description
1 polymer ?
#
loop_
_entity_poly.entity_id
_entity_poly.type
_entity_poly.pdbx_seq_one_letter_code
_entity_poly.pdbx_strand_id
1 'polypeptide(L)' 'MNDPQTKFGILLPTREVILSGRSDPNSIYDLADRAEALGFHSVWVGDSVVAKPRLDPLTTLGAVGART' A
#
# COMPACT_ATOMS: atom_id res chain seq x y z
N MET A 1 28.38 5.26 -18.55
CA MET A 1 27.19 4.43 -18.82
C MET A 1 26.38 4.44 -17.54
N ASN A 2 25.17 4.99 -17.55
CA ASN A 2 24.29 4.90 -16.38
C ASN A 2 23.74 3.47 -16.34
N ASP A 3 24.16 2.71 -15.34
CA ASP A 3 23.51 1.45 -15.00
C ASP A 3 22.07 1.80 -14.54
N PRO A 4 21.01 1.20 -15.10
CA PRO A 4 19.66 1.51 -14.66
C PRO A 4 19.53 1.19 -13.15
N GLN A 5 19.26 2.22 -12.35
CA GLN A 5 19.00 2.03 -10.92
C GLN A 5 17.79 1.13 -10.73
N THR A 6 17.97 0.04 -9.98
CA THR A 6 16.87 -0.87 -9.62
C THR A 6 15.87 -0.14 -8.73
N LYS A 7 14.60 -0.11 -9.15
CA LYS A 7 13.52 0.50 -8.40
C LYS A 7 12.76 -0.55 -7.59
N PHE A 8 12.56 -0.28 -6.31
CA PHE A 8 11.81 -1.15 -5.41
C PHE A 8 10.43 -0.57 -5.09
N GLY A 9 9.44 -1.43 -4.92
CA GLY A 9 8.10 -1.08 -4.45
C GLY A 9 7.55 -2.10 -3.46
N ILE A 10 6.49 -1.73 -2.74
CA ILE A 10 5.83 -2.61 -1.77
C ILE A 10 4.36 -2.79 -2.07
N LEU A 11 3.83 -3.98 -1.78
CA LEU A 11 2.40 -4.26 -1.78
C LEU A 11 1.82 -3.97 -0.38
N LEU A 12 0.83 -3.09 -0.30
CA LEU A 12 0.16 -2.75 0.95
C LEU A 12 -0.76 -3.91 1.40
N PRO A 13 -0.74 -4.29 2.70
CA PRO A 13 -1.42 -5.48 3.22
C PRO A 13 -2.91 -5.23 3.49
N THR A 14 -3.69 -4.87 2.46
CA THR A 14 -5.11 -4.47 2.57
C THR A 14 -6.05 -5.60 2.96
N ARG A 15 -5.61 -6.87 2.88
CA ARG A 15 -6.37 -8.03 3.31
C ARG A 15 -6.09 -8.39 4.77
N GLU A 16 -4.84 -8.31 5.18
CA GLU A 16 -4.36 -8.69 6.51
C GLU A 16 -4.98 -7.80 7.57
N VAL A 17 -5.15 -6.50 7.29
CA VAL A 17 -5.82 -5.56 8.20
C VAL A 17 -7.24 -6.04 8.51
N ILE A 18 -8.02 -6.43 7.49
CA ILE A 18 -9.36 -6.96 7.67
C ILE A 18 -9.36 -8.27 8.48
N LEU A 19 -8.44 -9.19 8.18
CA LEU A 19 -8.39 -10.51 8.83
C LEU A 19 -7.86 -10.47 10.26
N SER A 20 -7.06 -9.46 10.60
CA SER A 20 -6.47 -9.31 11.92
C SER A 20 -7.47 -8.86 12.99
N GLY A 21 -8.72 -8.55 12.61
CA GLY A 21 -9.73 -7.96 13.50
C GLY A 21 -9.40 -6.53 13.94
N ARG A 22 -8.28 -5.96 13.46
CA ARG A 22 -7.94 -4.55 13.65
C ARG A 22 -8.63 -3.76 12.56
N SER A 23 -9.77 -3.17 12.88
CA SER A 23 -10.56 -2.34 11.96
C SER A 23 -9.90 -1.00 11.61
N ASP A 24 -8.63 -0.80 11.96
CA ASP A 24 -7.94 0.47 11.77
C ASP A 24 -7.12 0.48 10.47
N PRO A 25 -7.59 1.16 9.40
CA PRO A 25 -6.86 1.28 8.15
C PRO A 25 -5.62 2.17 8.27
N ASN A 26 -5.44 2.93 9.38
CA ASN A 26 -4.29 3.84 9.53
C ASN A 26 -2.95 3.11 9.42
N SER A 27 -2.88 1.86 9.88
CA SER A 27 -1.66 1.05 9.74
C SER A 27 -1.19 0.87 8.28
N ILE A 28 -2.11 0.93 7.31
CA ILE A 28 -1.78 0.89 5.87
C ILE A 28 -1.18 2.22 5.41
N TYR A 29 -1.76 3.34 5.87
CA TYR A 29 -1.28 4.67 5.52
C TYR A 29 0.08 4.95 6.17
N ASP A 30 0.27 4.57 7.44
CA ASP A 30 1.55 4.66 8.13
C ASP A 30 2.64 3.84 7.43
N LEU A 31 2.29 2.71 6.82
CA LEU A 31 3.23 1.91 6.04
C LEU A 31 3.59 2.60 4.72
N ALA A 32 2.63 3.27 4.07
CA ALA A 32 2.92 4.06 2.87
C ALA A 32 3.85 5.24 3.18
N ASP A 33 3.58 5.98 4.26
CA ASP A 33 4.43 7.08 4.75
C ASP A 33 5.86 6.57 5.02
N ARG A 34 5.99 5.40 5.64
CA ARG A 34 7.30 4.75 5.87
C ARG A 34 7.98 4.30 4.58
N ALA A 35 7.23 3.80 3.61
CA ALA A 35 7.79 3.35 2.33
C ALA A 35 8.44 4.51 1.59
N GLU A 36 7.77 5.66 1.55
CA GLU A 36 8.34 6.89 0.99
C GLU A 36 9.60 7.34 1.76
N ALA A 37 9.51 7.42 3.09
CA ALA A 37 10.65 7.82 3.93
C ALA A 37 11.88 6.90 3.78
N LEU A 38 11.67 5.62 3.42
CA LEU A 38 12.72 4.63 3.18
C LEU A 38 13.22 4.62 1.72
N GLY A 39 12.68 5.45 0.84
CA GLY A 39 13.10 5.56 -0.56
C GLY A 39 12.54 4.48 -1.48
N PHE A 40 11.42 3.84 -1.11
CA PHE A 40 10.69 3.01 -2.07
C PHE A 40 10.10 3.90 -3.18
N HIS A 41 10.12 3.37 -4.39
CA HIS A 41 9.75 4.12 -5.59
C HIS A 41 8.27 3.98 -5.93
N SER A 42 7.57 3.03 -5.31
CA SER A 42 6.15 2.78 -5.54
C SER A 42 5.52 2.00 -4.39
N VAL A 43 4.23 2.24 -4.20
CA VAL A 43 3.35 1.43 -3.37
C VAL A 43 2.23 0.87 -4.25
N TRP A 44 1.77 -0.32 -3.93
CA TRP A 44 0.79 -1.06 -4.72
C TRP A 44 -0.35 -1.49 -3.82
N VAL A 45 -1.58 -1.45 -4.34
CA VAL A 45 -2.76 -1.99 -3.66
C VAL A 45 -3.36 -3.06 -4.55
N GLY A 46 -3.55 -4.26 -4.00
CA GLY A 46 -4.14 -5.38 -4.73
C GLY A 46 -5.67 -5.32 -4.77
N ASP A 47 -6.25 -5.64 -5.91
CA ASP A 47 -7.70 -5.81 -6.09
C ASP A 47 -8.06 -7.28 -6.32
N SER A 48 -9.28 -7.69 -5.93
CA SER A 48 -9.83 -8.98 -6.32
C SER A 48 -11.35 -9.02 -6.15
N VAL A 49 -12.06 -9.17 -7.27
CA VAL A 49 -13.53 -9.18 -7.35
C VAL A 49 -14.17 -10.39 -6.67
N VAL A 50 -13.46 -11.53 -6.58
CA VAL A 50 -14.00 -12.80 -6.05
C VAL A 50 -13.43 -13.19 -4.69
N ALA A 51 -12.53 -12.40 -4.13
CA ALA A 51 -11.80 -12.81 -2.93
C ALA A 51 -12.33 -12.16 -1.65
N LYS A 52 -11.85 -12.73 -0.52
CA LYS A 52 -12.17 -12.30 0.86
C LYS A 52 -12.08 -10.78 1.05
N PRO A 53 -12.82 -10.20 2.02
CA PRO A 53 -12.95 -8.75 2.17
C PRO A 53 -11.61 -8.05 2.33
N ARG A 54 -11.50 -6.85 1.74
CA ARG A 54 -10.30 -6.00 1.64
C ARG A 54 -10.74 -4.54 1.50
N LEU A 55 -9.81 -3.61 1.67
CA LEU A 55 -10.09 -2.21 1.33
C LEU A 55 -10.22 -2.02 -0.19
N ASP A 56 -11.07 -1.08 -0.60
CA ASP A 56 -11.21 -0.71 -2.00
C ASP A 56 -9.90 -0.09 -2.52
N PRO A 57 -9.36 -0.57 -3.66
CA PRO A 57 -8.04 -0.19 -4.13
C PRO A 57 -7.94 1.28 -4.52
N LEU A 58 -8.96 1.84 -5.18
CA LEU A 58 -8.91 3.22 -5.69
C LEU A 58 -9.00 4.25 -4.56
N THR A 59 -9.91 4.04 -3.62
CA THR A 59 -10.03 4.88 -2.43
C THR A 59 -8.79 4.76 -1.54
N THR A 60 -8.20 3.56 -1.40
CA THR A 60 -6.95 3.37 -0.65
C THR A 60 -5.80 4.14 -1.30
N LEU A 61 -5.61 4.01 -2.62
CA LEU A 61 -4.56 4.74 -3.34
C LEU A 61 -4.78 6.26 -3.31
N GLY A 62 -6.04 6.72 -3.43
CA GLY A 62 -6.37 8.14 -3.30
C GLY A 62 -6.04 8.71 -1.92
N ALA A 63 -6.29 7.94 -0.86
CA ALA A 63 -5.92 8.33 0.50
C ALA A 63 -4.39 8.36 0.70
N VAL A 64 -3.66 7.39 0.15
CA VAL A 64 -2.19 7.35 0.20
C VAL A 64 -1.59 8.55 -0.54
N GLY A 65 -1.99 8.79 -1.79
CA GLY A 65 -1.45 9.89 -2.59
C GLY A 65 -1.82 11.30 -2.10
N ALA A 66 -2.74 11.42 -1.14
CA ALA A 66 -3.03 12.68 -0.45
C ALA A 66 -2.13 12.94 0.77
N ARG A 67 -1.38 11.92 1.23
CA ARG A 67 -0.57 11.95 2.46
C ARG A 67 0.94 11.93 2.21
N THR A 68 1.37 11.26 1.14
CA THR A 68 2.75 11.13 0.67
C THR A 68 2.93 12.00 -0.57
#